data_AF-A0A249KSY2-F1
#
_entry.id   AF-A0A249KSY2-F1
#
_cell.length_a   1.000
_cell.length_b   1.000
_cell.length_c   1.000
_cell.angle_alpha   90.00
_cell.angle_beta   90.00
_cell.angle_gamma   90.00
#
_symmetry.space_group_name_H-M   'P 1'
#
loop_
_entity.id
_entity.type
_entity.pdbx_description
1 polymer ?
#
loop_
_entity_poly.entity_id
_entity_poly.type
_entity_poly.pdbx_seq_one_letter_code
_entity_poly.pdbx_strand_id
1 'polypeptide(L)'
;MLYLLFALPISIADIASRKIPNIYLQLYAYAVAVLVVFRGVPDAIFILVVLVTLFLMSAIGVGMGDCKLLGLIVLMLQLSRFQEFELLLLAIFMIALIQIVLIWLYSKVIPRTIAMAPAIFIGTTLYLATSQS
;
A
#
# COMPACT_ATOMS: atom_id res chain seq x y z
N MET A 1 -14.30 5.11 -2.39
CA MET A 1 -14.81 4.36 -3.56
C MET A 1 -13.91 4.46 -4.80
N LEU A 2 -13.36 5.64 -5.18
CA LEU A 2 -12.45 5.75 -6.35
C LEU A 2 -11.15 4.92 -6.27
N TYR A 3 -10.63 4.65 -5.07
CA TYR A 3 -9.39 3.86 -4.93
C TYR A 3 -9.56 2.40 -5.38
N LEU A 4 -10.75 1.81 -5.23
CA LEU A 4 -11.05 0.44 -5.67
C LEU A 4 -10.97 0.29 -7.19
N LEU A 5 -11.32 1.35 -7.93
CA LEU A 5 -11.27 1.38 -9.39
C LEU A 5 -9.83 1.26 -9.92
N PHE A 6 -8.87 1.88 -9.21
CA PHE A 6 -7.45 1.77 -9.53
C PHE A 6 -6.77 0.57 -8.85
N ALA A 7 -7.33 0.06 -7.75
CA ALA A 7 -6.81 -1.10 -7.04
C ALA A 7 -6.83 -2.38 -7.88
N LEU A 8 -7.91 -2.63 -8.62
CA LEU A 8 -8.06 -3.81 -9.47
C LEU A 8 -7.01 -3.89 -10.59
N PRO A 9 -6.85 -2.89 -11.47
CA PRO A 9 -5.87 -2.97 -12.55
C PRO A 9 -4.42 -3.05 -12.02
N ILE A 10 -4.11 -2.37 -10.91
CA ILE A 10 -2.76 -2.39 -10.32
C ILE A 10 -2.46 -3.76 -9.68
N SER A 11 -3.41 -4.33 -8.93
CA SER A 11 -3.24 -5.66 -8.32
C SER A 11 -3.19 -6.79 -9.37
N ILE A 12 -3.99 -6.70 -10.43
CA ILE A 12 -3.94 -7.65 -11.55
C ILE A 12 -2.57 -7.57 -12.26
N ALA A 13 -2.06 -6.36 -12.50
CA ALA A 13 -0.74 -6.17 -13.11
C ALA A 13 0.39 -6.71 -12.22
N ASP A 14 0.30 -6.51 -10.90
CA ASP A 14 1.29 -7.00 -9.94
C ASP A 14 1.28 -8.54 -9.84
N ILE A 15 0.09 -9.16 -9.82
CA ILE A 15 -0.05 -10.62 -9.82
C ILE A 15 0.43 -11.23 -11.15
N ALA A 16 0.07 -10.64 -12.29
CA ALA A 16 0.35 -11.21 -13.60
C ALA A 16 1.80 -11.03 -14.05
N SER A 17 2.41 -9.87 -13.75
CA SER A 17 3.72 -9.50 -14.29
C SER A 17 4.80 -9.31 -13.22
N ARG A 18 4.45 -9.35 -11.93
CA ARG A 18 5.34 -9.01 -10.78
C ARG A 18 6.10 -7.68 -10.97
N LYS A 19 5.50 -6.81 -11.78
CA LYS A 19 6.02 -5.50 -12.16
C LYS A 19 4.81 -4.60 -12.31
N ILE A 20 4.70 -3.64 -11.41
CA ILE A 20 3.71 -2.57 -11.52
C ILE A 20 4.18 -1.64 -12.65
N PRO A 21 3.45 -1.52 -13.78
CA PRO A 21 3.83 -0.58 -14.82
C PRO A 21 3.60 0.85 -14.30
N ASN A 22 4.63 1.68 -14.44
CA ASN A 22 4.70 3.01 -13.82
C ASN A 22 3.56 3.95 -14.26
N ILE A 23 2.92 3.71 -15.41
CA ILE A 23 1.78 4.47 -15.92
C ILE A 23 0.59 4.46 -14.96
N TYR A 24 0.21 3.31 -14.38
CA TYR A 24 -0.93 3.26 -13.46
C TYR A 24 -0.62 4.00 -12.16
N LEU A 25 0.63 3.91 -11.72
CA LEU A 25 1.10 4.59 -10.52
C LEU A 25 1.15 6.11 -10.72
N GLN A 26 1.57 6.58 -11.90
CA GLN A 26 1.53 8.01 -12.26
C GLN A 26 0.12 8.55 -12.30
N LEU A 27 -0.82 7.81 -12.91
CA LEU A 27 -2.22 8.25 -13.00
C LEU A 27 -2.87 8.30 -11.60
N TYR A 28 -2.57 7.31 -10.74
CA TYR A 28 -2.96 7.36 -9.33
C TYR A 28 -2.32 8.55 -8.59
N ALA A 29 -1.04 8.83 -8.85
CA ALA A 29 -0.35 9.97 -8.26
C ALA A 29 -0.97 11.32 -8.67
N TYR A 30 -1.40 11.49 -9.92
CA TYR A 30 -2.12 12.69 -10.35
C TYR A 30 -3.44 12.87 -9.59
N ALA A 31 -4.21 11.79 -9.39
CA ALA A 31 -5.45 11.84 -8.61
C ALA A 31 -5.20 12.21 -7.14
N VAL A 32 -4.16 11.64 -6.52
CA VAL A 32 -3.76 11.96 -5.15
C VAL A 32 -3.21 13.38 -5.04
N ALA A 33 -2.44 13.85 -6.02
CA ALA A 33 -1.91 15.22 -6.04
C ALA A 33 -3.03 16.26 -6.00
N VAL A 34 -4.09 16.06 -6.79
CA VAL A 34 -5.28 16.93 -6.75
C VAL A 34 -5.91 16.94 -5.36
N LEU A 35 -6.07 15.77 -4.73
CA LEU A 35 -6.61 15.66 -3.37
C LEU A 35 -5.73 16.40 -2.34
N VAL A 36 -4.41 16.27 -2.42
CA VAL A 36 -3.46 16.95 -1.52
C VAL A 36 -3.52 18.46 -1.69
N VAL A 37 -3.66 18.97 -2.92
CA VAL A 37 -3.80 20.41 -3.17
C VAL A 37 -5.05 20.98 -2.50
N PHE A 38 -6.17 20.25 -2.55
CA PHE A 38 -7.43 20.71 -1.96
C PHE A 38 -7.48 20.59 -0.43
N ARG A 39 -6.83 19.57 0.13
CA ARG A 39 -6.98 19.23 1.55
C ARG A 39 -5.76 19.51 2.42
N GLY A 40 -4.65 19.93 1.81
CA GLY A 40 -3.41 20.26 2.50
C GLY A 40 -2.47 19.07 2.71
N VAL A 41 -1.23 19.40 3.06
CA VAL A 41 -0.15 18.45 3.30
C VAL A 41 -0.11 18.09 4.80
N PRO A 42 0.07 16.81 5.17
CA PRO A 42 0.21 16.41 6.57
C PRO A 42 1.50 16.96 7.21
N ASP A 43 1.61 16.84 8.53
CA ASP A 43 2.74 17.39 9.29
C ASP A 43 4.11 16.90 8.79
N ALA A 44 5.12 17.78 8.83
CA ALA A 44 6.43 17.51 8.26
C ALA A 44 7.16 16.36 8.98
N ILE A 45 6.98 16.24 10.29
CA ILE A 45 7.58 15.16 11.09
C ILE A 45 6.94 13.83 10.71
N PHE A 46 5.62 13.81 10.51
CA PHE A 46 4.91 12.62 10.05
C PHE A 46 5.41 12.17 8.67
N ILE A 47 5.55 13.09 7.72
CA ILE A 47 6.09 12.79 6.39
C ILE A 47 7.51 12.22 6.47
N LEU A 48 8.35 12.76 7.34
CA LEU A 48 9.71 12.23 7.55
C LEU A 48 9.67 10.77 8.02
N VAL A 49 8.80 10.44 8.98
CA VAL A 49 8.64 9.07 9.48
C VAL A 49 8.15 8.13 8.38
N VAL A 50 7.16 8.56 7.57
CA VAL A 50 6.69 7.77 6.41
C VAL A 50 7.84 7.55 5.42
N LEU A 51 8.65 8.56 5.15
CA LEU A 51 9.78 8.43 4.23
C LEU A 51 10.87 7.49 4.74
N VAL A 52 11.20 7.56 6.03
CA VAL A 52 12.15 6.65 6.70
C VAL A 52 11.63 5.21 6.64
N THR A 53 10.35 4.97 6.95
CA THR A 53 9.78 3.62 6.90
C THR A 53 9.77 3.04 5.49
N LEU A 54 9.39 3.83 4.48
CA LEU A 54 9.50 3.43 3.07
C LEU A 54 10.94 3.12 2.64
N PHE A 55 11.91 3.90 3.12
CA PHE A 55 13.32 3.66 2.85
C PHE A 55 13.80 2.35 3.48
N LEU A 56 13.43 2.07 4.73
CA LEU A 56 13.72 0.79 5.37
C LEU A 56 13.09 -0.39 4.61
N MET A 57 11.83 -0.26 4.19
CA MET A 57 11.17 -1.30 3.38
C MET A 57 11.92 -1.57 2.07
N SER A 58 12.33 -0.51 1.37
CA SER A 58 13.14 -0.65 0.16
C SER A 58 14.50 -1.30 0.43
N ALA A 59 15.13 -1.01 1.57
CA ALA A 59 16.42 -1.62 1.95
C ALA A 59 16.30 -3.12 2.26
N ILE A 60 15.14 -3.56 2.76
CA ILE A 60 14.83 -4.98 3.04
C ILE A 60 14.50 -5.75 1.74
N GLY A 61 14.41 -5.06 0.59
CA GLY A 61 14.14 -5.68 -0.71
C GLY A 61 12.68 -5.67 -1.12
N VAL A 62 11.84 -4.84 -0.50
CA VAL A 62 10.47 -4.57 -0.99
C VAL A 62 10.56 -3.82 -2.32
N GLY A 63 9.68 -4.17 -3.26
CA GLY A 63 9.67 -3.55 -4.58
C GLY A 63 9.46 -2.03 -4.52
N MET A 64 10.27 -1.28 -5.26
CA MET A 64 10.14 0.18 -5.33
C MET A 64 8.74 0.64 -5.81
N GLY A 65 8.05 -0.18 -6.60
CA GLY A 65 6.65 0.04 -6.97
C GLY A 65 5.71 0.00 -5.76
N ASP A 66 5.88 -0.99 -4.89
CA ASP A 66 5.07 -1.20 -3.69
C ASP A 66 5.30 -0.08 -2.67
N CYS A 67 6.55 0.34 -2.48
CA CYS A 67 6.88 1.48 -1.63
C CYS A 67 6.19 2.77 -2.10
N LYS A 68 6.22 3.06 -3.40
CA LYS A 68 5.53 4.23 -3.95
C LYS A 68 4.02 4.13 -3.80
N LEU A 69 3.45 2.94 -4.00
CA LEU A 69 2.02 2.68 -3.85
C LEU A 69 1.59 2.93 -2.40
N LEU A 70 2.34 2.40 -1.42
CA LEU A 70 2.08 2.63 0.00
C LEU A 70 2.17 4.12 0.36
N GLY A 71 3.18 4.84 -0.12
CA GLY A 71 3.30 6.29 0.08
C GLY A 71 2.12 7.07 -0.49
N LEU A 72 1.64 6.72 -1.69
CA LEU A 72 0.46 7.34 -2.30
C LEU A 72 -0.82 7.06 -1.51
N ILE A 73 -0.95 5.88 -0.93
CA ILE A 73 -2.09 5.51 -0.09
C ILE A 73 -2.10 6.31 1.22
N VAL A 74 -0.94 6.48 1.85
CA VAL A 74 -0.81 7.30 3.07
C VAL A 74 -1.24 8.74 2.80
N LEU A 75 -0.82 9.31 1.67
CA LEU A 75 -1.24 10.64 1.23
C LEU A 75 -2.74 10.70 0.90
N MET A 76 -3.26 9.67 0.24
CA MET A 76 -4.67 9.59 -0.14
C MET A 76 -5.60 9.53 1.08
N LEU A 77 -5.21 8.78 2.10
CA LEU A 77 -5.93 8.64 3.37
C LEU A 77 -5.73 9.85 4.30
N GLN A 78 -4.77 10.73 3.99
CA GLN A 78 -4.41 11.89 4.81
C GLN A 78 -4.16 11.53 6.28
N LEU A 79 -3.43 10.44 6.50
CA LEU A 79 -3.03 10.10 7.86
C LEU A 79 -2.22 11.26 8.45
N SER A 80 -2.57 11.62 9.67
CA SER A 80 -1.89 12.68 10.42
C SER A 80 -1.34 12.17 11.75
N ARG A 81 -1.80 11.01 12.22
CA ARG A 81 -1.39 10.41 13.49
C ARG A 81 -0.52 9.19 13.28
N PHE A 82 0.49 9.04 14.12
CA PHE A 82 1.38 7.87 14.12
C PHE A 82 0.62 6.56 14.37
N GLN A 83 -0.36 6.57 15.27
CA GLN A 83 -1.19 5.40 15.59
C GLN A 83 -1.98 4.89 14.38
N GLU A 84 -2.54 5.81 13.58
CA GLU A 84 -3.27 5.45 12.36
C GLU A 84 -2.34 4.79 11.33
N PHE A 85 -1.12 5.29 11.21
CA PHE A 85 -0.12 4.74 10.29
C PHE A 85 0.36 3.36 10.74
N GLU A 86 0.58 3.17 12.04
CA GLU A 86 0.92 1.88 12.61
C GLU A 86 -0.20 0.85 12.39
N LEU A 87 -1.46 1.24 12.63
CA LEU A 87 -2.63 0.39 12.37
C LEU A 87 -2.74 -0.02 10.89
N LEU A 88 -2.52 0.93 9.97
CA LEU A 88 -2.50 0.66 8.53
C LEU A 88 -1.41 -0.36 8.18
N LEU A 89 -0.19 -0.15 8.69
CA LEU A 89 0.94 -1.04 8.42
C LEU A 89 0.68 -2.45 8.97
N LEU A 90 0.12 -2.54 10.18
CA LEU A 90 -0.25 -3.79 10.83
C LEU A 90 -1.34 -4.52 10.04
N ALA A 91 -2.36 -3.82 9.56
CA ALA A 91 -3.41 -4.40 8.73
C ALA A 91 -2.84 -5.00 7.44
N ILE A 92 -1.95 -4.26 6.74
CA ILE A 92 -1.27 -4.74 5.54
C ILE A 92 -0.40 -5.96 5.84
N PHE A 93 0.34 -5.93 6.95
CA PHE A 93 1.21 -7.04 7.38
C PHE A 93 0.40 -8.31 7.67
N MET A 94 -0.71 -8.20 8.40
CA MET A 94 -1.57 -9.35 8.70
C MET A 94 -2.14 -9.98 7.44
N ILE A 95 -2.56 -9.17 6.47
CA ILE A 95 -3.07 -9.69 5.20
C ILE A 95 -1.95 -10.30 4.35
N ALA A 96 -0.75 -9.72 4.35
CA ALA A 96 0.40 -10.33 3.70
C ALA A 96 0.71 -11.71 4.29
N LEU A 97 0.65 -11.87 5.61
CA LEU A 97 0.79 -13.18 6.26
C LEU A 97 -0.28 -14.17 5.83
N ILE A 98 -1.56 -13.75 5.81
CA ILE A 98 -2.65 -14.61 5.32
C ILE A 98 -2.40 -15.04 3.88
N GLN A 99 -1.95 -14.11 3.01
CA GLN A 99 -1.65 -14.41 1.62
C GLN A 99 -0.49 -15.42 1.49
N ILE A 100 0.57 -15.27 2.29
CA ILE A 100 1.68 -16.24 2.34
C ILE A 100 1.19 -17.62 2.74
N VAL A 101 0.41 -17.71 3.83
CA VAL A 101 -0.14 -18.97 4.34
C VAL A 101 -1.03 -19.63 3.30
N LEU A 102 -1.85 -18.85 2.59
CA LEU A 102 -2.77 -19.35 1.58
C LEU A 102 -2.04 -19.87 0.34
N ILE A 103 -1.01 -19.16 -0.12
CA ILE A 103 -0.14 -19.61 -1.22
C ILE A 103 0.65 -20.87 -0.82
N TRP A 104 1.18 -20.89 0.41
CA TRP A 104 1.89 -22.05 0.95
C TRP A 104 0.99 -23.27 1.06
N LEU A 105 -0.25 -23.10 1.54
CA LEU A 105 -1.23 -24.18 1.65
C LEU A 105 -1.62 -24.73 0.28
N TYR A 106 -1.81 -23.86 -0.71
CA TYR A 106 -2.18 -24.26 -2.07
C TYR A 106 -1.03 -24.93 -2.82
N SER A 107 0.16 -24.34 -2.78
CA SER A 107 1.30 -24.76 -3.60
C SER A 107 2.20 -25.79 -2.89
N LYS A 108 1.98 -26.03 -1.59
CA LYS A 108 2.85 -26.82 -0.68
C LYS A 108 4.32 -26.40 -0.66
N VAL A 109 4.63 -25.23 -1.21
CA VAL A 109 5.97 -24.66 -1.32
C VAL A 109 5.93 -23.23 -0.80
N ILE A 110 6.91 -22.85 0.02
CA ILE A 110 6.99 -21.50 0.57
C ILE A 110 7.36 -20.54 -0.57
N PRO A 111 6.51 -19.56 -0.91
CA PRO A 111 6.79 -18.62 -1.98
C PRO A 111 7.97 -17.72 -1.59
N ARG A 112 9.01 -17.66 -2.44
CA ARG A 112 10.17 -16.76 -2.23
C ARG A 112 9.86 -15.28 -2.47
N THR A 113 8.73 -14.99 -3.13
CA THR A 113 8.33 -13.64 -3.57
C THR A 113 6.82 -13.57 -3.62
N ILE A 114 6.21 -12.51 -3.10
CA ILE A 114 4.75 -12.29 -3.08
C ILE A 114 4.46 -10.97 -3.77
N ALA A 115 3.36 -10.92 -4.53
CA ALA A 115 2.79 -9.68 -5.05
C ALA A 115 2.20 -8.89 -3.88
N MET A 116 2.76 -7.72 -3.56
CA MET A 116 2.42 -6.96 -2.37
C MET A 116 1.20 -6.05 -2.57
N ALA A 117 0.89 -5.67 -3.81
CA ALA A 117 -0.24 -4.78 -4.10
C ALA A 117 -1.60 -5.31 -3.59
N PRO A 118 -1.96 -6.60 -3.72
CA PRO A 118 -3.18 -7.16 -3.13
C PRO A 118 -3.25 -6.99 -1.61
N ALA A 119 -2.15 -7.25 -0.91
CA ALA A 119 -2.09 -7.10 0.55
C ALA A 119 -2.22 -5.63 0.97
N ILE A 120 -1.61 -4.72 0.22
CA ILE A 120 -1.72 -3.28 0.47
C ILE A 120 -3.18 -2.84 0.29
N PHE A 121 -3.84 -3.21 -0.82
CA PHE A 121 -5.22 -2.79 -1.06
C PHE A 121 -6.20 -3.40 -0.07
N ILE A 122 -6.15 -4.71 0.18
CA ILE A 122 -7.03 -5.34 1.16
C ILE A 122 -6.72 -4.79 2.56
N GLY A 123 -5.46 -4.53 2.89
CA GLY A 123 -5.05 -3.91 4.17
C GLY A 123 -5.65 -2.54 4.37
N THR A 124 -5.69 -1.74 3.30
CA THR A 124 -6.33 -0.42 3.35
C THR A 124 -7.83 -0.49 3.48
N THR A 125 -8.48 -1.48 2.84
CA THR A 125 -9.93 -1.70 3.02
C THR A 125 -10.24 -2.12 4.46
N LEU A 126 -9.40 -2.98 5.06
CA LEU A 126 -9.55 -3.42 6.43
C LEU A 126 -9.35 -2.25 7.41
N TYR A 127 -8.30 -1.46 7.20
CA TYR A 127 -8.05 -0.24 7.98
C TYR A 127 -9.25 0.71 7.93
N LEU A 128 -9.77 0.99 6.73
CA LEU A 128 -10.94 1.84 6.56
C LEU A 128 -12.16 1.29 7.30
N ALA A 129 -12.41 -0.03 7.20
CA ALA A 129 -13.50 -0.68 7.90
C ALA A 129 -13.38 -0.57 9.43
N THR A 130 -12.16 -0.65 9.97
CA THR A 130 -11.90 -0.48 11.41
C THR A 130 -11.89 0.97 11.88
N SER A 131 -11.57 1.92 10.99
CA SER A 131 -11.53 3.35 11.34
C SER A 131 -12.90 4.03 11.31
N GLN A 132 -13.87 3.42 10.62
CA GLN A 132 -15.24 3.94 10.48
C GLN A 132 -16.21 3.41 11.55
N SER A 133 -15.74 2.53 12.44
CA SER A 133 -16.47 2.04 13.62
C SER A 133 -16.14 2.83 14.87
#